data_AF-A0A1F9WPB1-F1
#
_entry.id   AF-A0A1F9WPB1-F1
#
_cell.length_a   1.000
_cell.length_b   1.000
_cell.length_c   1.000
_cell.angle_alpha   90.00
_cell.angle_beta   90.00
_cell.angle_gamma   90.00
#
_symmetry.space_group_name_H-M   'P 1'
#
loop_
_entity.id
_entity.type
_entity.pdbx_description
1 polymer ?
#
loop_
_entity_poly.entity_id
_entity_poly.type
_entity_poly.pdbx_seq_one_letter_code
_entity_poly.pdbx_strand_id
1 'polypeptide(L)'
;MDTQEKGRRADPVVNYKQLRKFVLYPALALIGLWVCSLWLPDAFIGLSMNRNRIEKIAPLLEKAKDLKLTYEQVLADPAGAEGKPVTWCVQNRGEQSVTVDGDGNKPLAVSNYARMPLFTGSKHQACTVMLLLLEKTAPGRPVSVYFKEAF
;
A
#
# COMPACT_ATOMS: atom_id res chain seq x y z
N MET A 1 -74.24 52.85 4.53
CA MET A 1 -73.43 53.88 3.84
C MET A 1 -72.20 54.15 4.69
N ASP A 2 -71.38 53.13 4.96
CA ASP A 2 -70.38 52.52 4.05
C ASP A 2 -69.27 53.50 3.69
N THR A 3 -68.08 53.29 4.26
CA THR A 3 -66.89 52.99 3.45
C THR A 3 -65.85 52.31 4.35
N GLN A 4 -65.43 51.14 3.90
CA GLN A 4 -64.64 50.17 4.65
C GLN A 4 -63.19 50.59 4.92
N GLU A 5 -62.70 50.13 6.07
CA GLU A 5 -61.29 49.84 6.35
C GLU A 5 -60.64 49.14 5.15
N LYS A 6 -59.80 49.89 4.43
CA LYS A 6 -58.94 49.32 3.39
C LYS A 6 -57.74 48.68 4.07
N GLY A 7 -57.91 47.42 4.48
CA GLY A 7 -56.84 46.55 4.96
C GLY A 7 -55.65 46.60 4.00
N ARG A 8 -54.59 47.29 4.42
CA ARG A 8 -53.31 47.35 3.73
C ARG A 8 -52.71 45.94 3.83
N ARG A 9 -52.90 45.10 2.81
CA ARG A 9 -52.17 43.84 2.69
C ARG A 9 -50.68 44.20 2.72
N ALA A 10 -50.00 43.81 3.80
CA ALA A 10 -48.56 43.85 3.85
C ALA A 10 -48.08 42.81 2.84
N ASP A 11 -47.62 43.25 1.67
CA ASP A 11 -46.87 42.38 0.79
C ASP A 11 -45.71 41.79 1.59
N PRO A 12 -45.47 40.47 1.56
CA PRO A 12 -44.37 39.90 2.30
C PRO A 12 -43.09 40.54 1.79
N VAL A 13 -42.39 41.30 2.65
CA VAL A 13 -41.08 41.87 2.33
C VAL A 13 -40.10 40.70 2.30
N VAL A 14 -40.03 40.03 1.15
CA VAL A 14 -39.09 38.94 0.91
C VAL A 14 -37.70 39.55 1.00
N ASN A 15 -36.99 39.27 2.09
CA ASN A 15 -35.61 39.72 2.22
C ASN A 15 -34.73 38.85 1.31
N TYR A 16 -34.58 39.28 0.06
CA TYR A 16 -33.81 38.58 -0.97
C TYR A 16 -32.36 38.31 -0.55
N LYS A 17 -31.77 39.12 0.35
CA LYS A 17 -30.44 38.88 0.91
C LYS A 17 -30.41 37.68 1.87
N GLN A 18 -31.46 37.48 2.66
CA GLN A 18 -31.60 36.29 3.52
C GLN A 18 -31.93 35.05 2.66
N LEU A 19 -32.88 35.17 1.74
CA LEU A 19 -33.28 34.08 0.83
C LEU A 19 -32.11 33.54 0.01
N ARG A 20 -31.25 34.45 -0.49
CA ARG A 20 -30.05 34.12 -1.26
C ARG A 20 -29.04 33.31 -0.43
N LYS A 21 -28.94 33.54 0.88
CA LYS A 21 -28.10 32.72 1.78
C LYS A 21 -28.70 31.33 1.98
N PHE A 22 -30.02 31.23 2.17
CA PHE A 22 -30.72 29.96 2.34
C PHE A 22 -30.74 29.06 1.09
N VAL A 23 -30.42 29.61 -0.09
CA VAL A 23 -30.35 28.82 -1.34
C VAL A 23 -28.92 28.63 -1.84
N LEU A 24 -28.07 29.67 -1.83
CA LEU A 24 -26.71 29.56 -2.35
C LEU A 24 -25.78 28.74 -1.46
N TYR A 25 -25.86 28.88 -0.13
CA TYR A 25 -25.00 28.10 0.76
C TYR A 25 -25.27 26.59 0.69
N PRO A 26 -26.51 26.09 0.73
CA PRO A 26 -26.74 24.66 0.56
C PRO A 26 -26.41 24.19 -0.86
N ALA A 27 -26.64 25.00 -1.90
CA ALA A 27 -26.22 24.66 -3.26
C ALA A 27 -24.70 24.52 -3.38
N LEU A 28 -23.93 25.46 -2.81
CA LEU A 28 -22.47 25.40 -2.76
C LEU A 28 -21.97 24.23 -1.90
N ALA A 29 -22.64 23.93 -0.80
CA ALA A 29 -22.31 22.77 0.04
C ALA A 29 -22.54 21.45 -0.70
N LEU A 30 -23.63 21.32 -1.45
CA LEU A 30 -23.91 20.15 -2.28
C LEU A 30 -22.90 20.00 -3.42
N ILE A 31 -22.51 21.10 -4.08
CA ILE A 31 -21.45 21.09 -5.09
C ILE A 31 -20.12 20.67 -4.46
N GLY A 32 -19.77 21.22 -3.30
CA GLY A 32 -18.56 20.83 -2.57
C GLY A 32 -18.56 19.34 -2.21
N LEU A 33 -19.68 18.82 -1.71
CA LEU A 33 -19.82 17.41 -1.36
C LEU A 33 -19.75 16.50 -2.60
N TRP A 34 -20.33 16.94 -3.72
CA TRP A 34 -20.22 16.24 -5.01
C TRP A 34 -18.77 16.19 -5.51
N VAL A 35 -18.04 17.31 -5.45
CA VAL A 35 -16.61 17.36 -5.82
C VAL A 35 -15.78 16.47 -4.90
N CYS A 36 -16.02 16.48 -3.60
CA CYS A 36 -15.35 15.57 -2.66
C CYS A 36 -15.66 14.10 -2.96
N SER A 37 -16.89 13.80 -3.40
CA SER A 37 -17.28 12.43 -3.74
C SER A 37 -16.55 11.85 -4.94
N LEU A 38 -15.98 12.68 -5.82
CA LEU A 38 -15.19 12.23 -6.97
C LEU A 38 -13.90 11.50 -6.55
N TRP A 39 -13.38 11.76 -5.36
CA TRP A 39 -12.13 11.17 -4.85
C TRP A 39 -12.36 9.95 -3.94
N LEU A 40 -13.61 9.72 -3.50
CA LEU A 40 -13.96 8.56 -2.66
C LEU A 40 -13.73 7.22 -3.35
N PRO A 41 -14.03 7.04 -4.67
CA PRO A 41 -13.77 5.79 -5.37
C PRO A 41 -12.28 5.45 -5.39
N ASP A 42 -11.40 6.39 -5.71
CA ASP A 42 -9.95 6.16 -5.79
C ASP A 42 -9.37 5.78 -4.42
N ALA A 43 -9.82 6.46 -3.36
CA ALA A 43 -9.43 6.13 -1.98
C ALA A 43 -9.90 4.72 -1.57
N PHE A 44 -11.13 4.34 -1.94
CA PHE A 44 -11.69 3.03 -1.63
C PHE A 44 -11.03 1.90 -2.44
N ILE A 45 -10.70 2.15 -3.70
CA ILE A 45 -9.97 1.22 -4.57
C ILE A 45 -8.57 0.98 -4.01
N GLY A 46 -7.85 2.03 -3.60
CA GLY A 46 -6.56 1.88 -2.94
C GLY A 46 -6.62 1.05 -1.65
N LEU A 47 -7.63 1.31 -0.81
CA LEU A 47 -7.82 0.58 0.45
C LEU A 47 -8.15 -0.90 0.23
N SER A 48 -9.07 -1.21 -0.69
CA SER A 48 -9.49 -2.58 -1.00
C SER A 48 -8.37 -3.39 -1.66
N MET A 49 -7.58 -2.78 -2.56
CA MET A 49 -6.40 -3.43 -3.14
C MET A 49 -5.35 -3.76 -2.07
N ASN A 50 -5.07 -2.84 -1.15
CA ASN A 50 -4.12 -3.09 -0.07
C ASN A 50 -4.58 -4.22 0.85
N ARG A 51 -5.88 -4.25 1.18
CA ARG A 51 -6.45 -5.31 2.03
C ARG A 51 -6.38 -6.68 1.36
N ASN A 52 -6.79 -6.79 0.10
CA ASN A 52 -6.69 -8.04 -0.66
C ASN A 52 -5.24 -8.52 -0.83
N ARG A 53 -4.29 -7.57 -0.95
CA ARG A 53 -2.86 -7.87 -1.00
C ARG A 53 -2.37 -8.43 0.34
N ILE A 54 -2.71 -7.78 1.45
CA ILE A 54 -2.34 -8.24 2.80
C ILE A 54 -2.97 -9.60 3.09
N GLU A 55 -4.24 -9.82 2.77
CA GLU A 55 -4.93 -11.10 3.01
C GLU A 55 -4.26 -12.27 2.25
N LYS A 56 -3.76 -12.04 1.02
CA LYS A 56 -3.03 -13.06 0.25
C LYS A 56 -1.63 -13.34 0.81
N ILE A 57 -0.99 -12.34 1.43
CA ILE A 57 0.39 -12.40 1.88
C ILE A 57 0.51 -12.82 3.35
N ALA A 58 -0.48 -12.52 4.16
CA ALA A 58 -0.58 -12.88 5.58
C ALA A 58 -0.21 -14.36 5.86
N PRO A 59 -0.78 -15.37 5.16
CA PRO A 59 -0.44 -16.77 5.45
C PRO A 59 1.00 -17.13 5.10
N LEU A 60 1.60 -16.47 4.09
CA LEU A 60 3.01 -16.67 3.74
C LEU A 60 3.94 -16.02 4.77
N LEU A 61 3.53 -14.85 5.28
CA LEU A 61 4.27 -14.09 6.27
C LEU A 61 4.26 -14.78 7.63
N GLU A 62 3.12 -15.36 8.02
CA GLU A 62 2.99 -16.19 9.22
C GLU A 62 3.88 -17.44 9.11
N LYS A 63 3.80 -18.16 7.99
CA LYS A 63 4.69 -19.31 7.73
C LYS A 63 6.17 -18.94 7.77
N ALA A 64 6.56 -17.81 7.19
CA ALA A 64 7.94 -17.35 7.23
C ALA A 64 8.41 -17.03 8.66
N LYS A 65 7.52 -16.41 9.48
CA LYS A 65 7.77 -16.13 10.89
C LYS A 65 7.89 -17.38 11.75
N ASP A 66 7.16 -18.44 11.42
CA ASP A 66 7.23 -19.72 12.12
C ASP A 66 8.50 -20.49 11.77
N LEU A 67 8.85 -20.49 10.47
CA LEU A 67 10.02 -21.21 9.96
C LEU A 67 11.35 -20.60 10.45
N LYS A 68 11.43 -19.26 10.59
CA LYS A 68 12.64 -18.51 11.00
C LYS A 68 13.94 -19.01 10.35
N LEU A 69 13.87 -19.39 9.08
CA LEU A 69 15.02 -19.92 8.35
C LEU A 69 16.05 -18.82 8.19
N THR A 70 17.29 -19.11 8.61
CA THR A 70 18.43 -18.21 8.37
C THR A 70 19.11 -18.56 7.05
N TYR A 71 19.90 -17.61 6.52
CA TYR A 71 20.64 -17.83 5.28
C TYR A 71 21.56 -19.06 5.36
N GLU A 72 22.22 -19.25 6.50
CA GLU A 72 23.16 -20.34 6.74
C GLU A 72 22.44 -21.70 6.79
N GLN A 73 21.23 -21.74 7.35
CA GLN A 73 20.40 -22.96 7.37
C GLN A 73 19.96 -23.36 5.96
N VAL A 74 19.62 -22.39 5.11
CA VAL A 74 19.23 -22.62 3.71
C VAL A 74 20.44 -23.10 2.89
N LEU A 75 21.64 -22.58 3.17
CA LEU A 75 22.87 -23.06 2.55
C LEU A 75 23.24 -24.48 2.98
N ALA A 76 22.99 -24.84 4.24
CA ALA A 76 23.29 -26.16 4.78
C ALA A 76 22.35 -27.25 4.24
N ASP A 77 21.07 -26.93 4.04
CA ASP A 77 20.06 -27.84 3.46
C ASP A 77 19.20 -27.15 2.39
N PRO A 78 19.74 -26.97 1.17
CA PRO A 78 19.02 -26.28 0.09
C PRO A 78 17.81 -27.05 -0.41
N ALA A 79 17.82 -28.39 -0.31
CA ALA A 79 16.72 -29.24 -0.75
C ALA A 79 15.54 -29.15 0.22
N GLY A 80 15.79 -29.18 1.53
CA GLY A 80 14.75 -29.00 2.55
C GLY A 80 14.21 -27.58 2.63
N ALA A 81 14.91 -26.60 2.06
CA ALA A 81 14.50 -25.20 2.05
C ALA A 81 13.68 -24.79 0.81
N GLU A 82 13.68 -25.59 -0.25
CA GLU A 82 12.97 -25.29 -1.50
C GLU A 82 11.46 -25.06 -1.28
N GLY A 83 10.93 -23.98 -1.87
CA GLY A 83 9.51 -23.61 -1.81
C GLY A 83 9.06 -22.99 -0.49
N LYS A 84 9.95 -22.83 0.51
CA LYS A 84 9.59 -22.24 1.80
C LYS A 84 9.62 -20.70 1.73
N PRO A 85 8.63 -20.01 2.32
CA PRO A 85 8.65 -18.56 2.43
C PRO A 85 9.61 -18.12 3.54
N VAL A 86 10.38 -17.06 3.28
CA VAL A 86 11.28 -16.44 4.26
C VAL A 86 11.14 -14.93 4.23
N THR A 87 11.38 -14.29 5.38
CA THR A 87 11.44 -12.83 5.50
C THR A 87 12.84 -12.42 5.88
N TRP A 88 13.56 -11.79 4.96
CA TRP A 88 14.94 -11.33 5.18
C TRP A 88 15.07 -9.85 4.87
N CYS A 89 16.02 -9.20 5.53
CA CYS A 89 16.42 -7.86 5.16
C CYS A 89 17.28 -7.97 3.91
N VAL A 90 16.87 -7.37 2.80
CA VAL A 90 17.58 -7.48 1.52
C VAL A 90 18.02 -6.10 1.07
N GLN A 91 19.28 -6.00 0.65
CA GLN A 91 19.82 -4.84 -0.02
C GLN A 91 19.90 -5.13 -1.52
N ASN A 92 19.26 -4.28 -2.33
CA ASN A 92 19.28 -4.41 -3.77
C ASN A 92 20.09 -3.26 -4.39
N ARG A 93 21.34 -3.54 -4.78
CA ARG A 93 22.21 -2.57 -5.48
C ARG A 93 22.28 -2.78 -6.99
N GLY A 94 21.60 -3.78 -7.52
CA GLY A 94 21.74 -4.25 -8.90
C GLY A 94 21.43 -5.74 -9.02
N GLU A 95 21.20 -6.21 -10.25
CA GLU A 95 20.74 -7.58 -10.54
C GLU A 95 21.70 -8.67 -10.01
N GLN A 96 23.00 -8.37 -10.02
CA GLN A 96 24.05 -9.27 -9.52
C GLN A 96 24.57 -8.88 -8.14
N SER A 97 23.97 -7.88 -7.49
CA SER A 97 24.43 -7.31 -6.22
C SER A 97 23.28 -7.21 -5.21
N VAL A 98 22.51 -8.30 -5.12
CA VAL A 98 21.47 -8.49 -4.11
C VAL A 98 22.05 -9.27 -2.94
N THR A 99 21.95 -8.73 -1.72
CA THR A 99 22.54 -9.33 -0.52
C THR A 99 21.58 -9.36 0.67
N VAL A 100 21.70 -10.38 1.52
CA VAL A 100 21.01 -10.44 2.82
C VAL A 100 21.72 -9.54 3.83
N ASP A 101 20.96 -8.75 4.59
CA ASP A 101 21.42 -7.80 5.62
C ASP A 101 22.42 -6.74 5.12
N GLY A 102 22.59 -6.61 3.80
CA GLY A 102 23.65 -5.79 3.21
C GLY A 102 25.04 -6.41 3.30
N ASP A 103 25.16 -7.69 3.71
CA ASP A 103 26.41 -8.41 3.82
C ASP A 103 26.85 -8.99 2.47
N GLY A 104 28.03 -8.57 2.00
CA GLY A 104 28.62 -9.04 0.74
C GLY A 104 28.90 -10.55 0.70
N ASN A 105 28.99 -11.21 1.87
CA ASN A 105 29.20 -12.65 1.97
C ASN A 105 27.91 -13.47 1.84
N LYS A 106 26.74 -12.81 1.78
CA LYS A 106 25.43 -13.46 1.67
C LYS A 106 24.70 -13.05 0.39
N PRO A 107 25.24 -13.40 -0.80
CA PRO A 107 24.61 -13.08 -2.07
C PRO A 107 23.32 -13.89 -2.28
N LEU A 108 22.35 -13.24 -2.93
CA LEU A 108 21.10 -13.83 -3.40
C LEU A 108 21.03 -13.77 -4.92
N ALA A 109 20.54 -14.84 -5.54
CA ALA A 109 20.12 -14.85 -6.93
C ALA A 109 18.61 -14.69 -6.98
N VAL A 110 18.10 -13.62 -7.62
CA VAL A 110 16.67 -13.34 -7.67
C VAL A 110 16.13 -13.66 -9.06
N SER A 111 15.28 -14.67 -9.19
CA SER A 111 14.76 -15.13 -10.48
C SER A 111 13.85 -14.12 -11.18
N ASN A 112 13.14 -13.28 -10.40
CA ASN A 112 12.25 -12.24 -10.87
C ASN A 112 12.71 -10.83 -10.49
N TYR A 113 14.02 -10.57 -10.63
CA TYR A 113 14.67 -9.31 -10.24
C TYR A 113 13.92 -8.05 -10.71
N ALA A 114 13.36 -8.04 -11.93
CA ALA A 114 12.63 -6.89 -12.47
C ALA A 114 11.41 -6.44 -11.63
N ARG A 115 10.87 -7.31 -10.77
CA ARG A 115 9.77 -6.97 -9.86
C ARG A 115 10.26 -6.43 -8.51
N MET A 116 11.55 -6.55 -8.24
CA MET A 116 12.15 -6.17 -6.99
C MET A 116 12.42 -4.66 -6.97
N PRO A 117 11.96 -3.93 -5.95
CA PRO A 117 12.26 -2.51 -5.85
C PRO A 117 13.77 -2.28 -5.66
N LEU A 118 14.29 -1.26 -6.34
CA LEU A 118 15.66 -0.79 -6.19
C LEU A 118 15.79 -0.09 -4.84
N PHE A 119 16.44 -0.76 -3.88
CA PHE A 119 16.74 -0.21 -2.56
C PHE A 119 18.25 -0.10 -2.39
N THR A 120 18.80 0.97 -2.96
CA THR A 120 20.16 1.43 -2.73
C THR A 120 20.16 2.29 -1.48
N GLY A 121 20.11 1.65 -0.30
CA GLY A 121 19.99 2.35 0.98
C GLY A 121 20.99 3.51 1.13
N SER A 122 20.49 4.70 1.47
CA SER A 122 21.32 5.86 1.80
C SER A 122 21.18 6.17 3.30
N LYS A 123 22.26 5.91 4.04
CA LYS A 123 22.60 6.37 5.40
C LYS A 123 21.75 5.96 6.62
N HIS A 124 20.50 5.49 6.53
CA HIS A 124 19.72 5.11 7.74
C HIS A 124 18.99 3.76 7.71
N GLN A 125 18.84 3.13 6.54
CA GLN A 125 18.38 1.74 6.41
C GLN A 125 19.31 1.02 5.42
N ALA A 126 20.04 0.02 5.90
CA ALA A 126 20.97 -0.74 5.07
C ALA A 126 20.26 -1.71 4.12
N CYS A 127 19.04 -2.12 4.43
CA CYS A 127 18.27 -3.12 3.71
C CYS A 127 16.77 -2.96 4.01
N THR A 128 15.93 -3.56 3.18
CA THR A 128 14.46 -3.56 3.33
C THR A 128 13.99 -4.98 3.65
N VAL A 129 13.03 -5.14 4.56
CA VAL A 129 12.49 -6.47 4.85
C VAL A 129 11.62 -6.91 3.68
N MET A 130 11.94 -8.07 3.11
CA MET A 130 11.24 -8.61 1.95
C MET A 130 10.76 -10.03 2.21
N LEU A 131 9.56 -10.35 1.72
CA LEU A 131 9.06 -11.71 1.63
C LEU A 131 9.60 -12.34 0.34
N LEU A 132 10.34 -13.42 0.52
CA LEU A 132 10.97 -14.20 -0.53
C LEU A 132 10.45 -15.64 -0.47
N LEU A 133 10.41 -16.30 -1.62
CA LEU A 133 10.21 -17.74 -1.70
C LEU A 133 11.54 -18.38 -2.10
N LEU A 134 12.01 -19.35 -1.32
CA LEU A 134 13.24 -20.04 -1.63
C LEU A 134 13.04 -20.94 -2.86
N GLU A 135 13.97 -20.87 -3.79
CA GLU A 135 14.01 -21.73 -4.97
C GLU A 135 15.13 -22.77 -4.85
N LYS A 136 15.10 -23.74 -5.76
CA LYS A 136 16.12 -24.77 -5.86
C LYS A 136 17.50 -24.14 -6.01
N THR A 137 18.31 -24.25 -4.96
CA THR A 137 19.67 -23.73 -4.95
C THR A 137 20.64 -24.87 -5.27
N ALA A 138 21.50 -24.68 -6.26
CA ALA A 138 22.57 -25.63 -6.57
C ALA A 138 23.73 -25.47 -5.57
N PRO A 139 24.40 -26.56 -5.16
CA PRO A 139 25.56 -26.46 -4.27
C PRO A 139 26.67 -25.61 -4.92
N GLY A 140 27.26 -24.71 -4.11
CA GLY A 140 28.30 -23.78 -4.57
C GLY A 140 27.79 -22.55 -5.32
N ARG A 141 26.47 -22.33 -5.38
CA ARG A 141 25.86 -21.10 -5.91
C ARG A 141 25.22 -20.26 -4.80
N PRO A 142 25.04 -18.94 -5.03
CA PRO A 142 24.22 -18.10 -4.16
C PRO A 142 22.80 -18.67 -4.04
N VAL A 143 22.16 -18.43 -2.89
CA VAL A 143 20.77 -18.87 -2.63
C VAL A 143 19.83 -18.24 -3.66
N SER A 144 19.08 -19.09 -4.38
CA SER A 144 18.08 -18.64 -5.35
C SER A 144 16.76 -18.35 -4.67
N VAL A 145 16.17 -17.20 -4.99
CA VAL A 145 14.92 -16.73 -4.39
C VAL A 145 14.00 -16.09 -5.43
N TYR A 146 12.70 -16.22 -5.19
CA TYR A 146 11.65 -15.51 -5.89
C TYR A 146 11.10 -14.40 -5.00
N PHE A 147 11.21 -13.14 -5.44
CA PHE A 147 10.66 -11.99 -4.73
C PHE A 147 9.12 -12.00 -4.76
N LYS A 148 8.48 -11.86 -3.60
CA LYS A 148 7.02 -11.73 -3.49
C LYS A 148 6.61 -10.31 -3.13
N GLU A 149 7.19 -9.76 -2.06
CA GLU A 149 6.72 -8.51 -1.48
C GLU A 149 7.82 -7.79 -0.67
N ALA A 150 7.77 -6.46 -0.61
CA ALA A 150 8.62 -5.64 0.26
C ALA A 150 7.78 -4.90 1.31
N PHE A 151 8.34 -4.71 2.51
CA PHE A 151 7.68 -4.05 3.65
C PHE A 151 8.43 -2.80 4.11
#